data_AF-N9VMR9-F1
#
_entry.id   AF-N9VMR9-F1
#
_cell.length_a   1.000
_cell.length_b   1.000
_cell.length_c   1.000
_cell.angle_alpha   90.00
_cell.angle_beta   90.00
_cell.angle_gamma   90.00
#
_symmetry.space_group_name_H-M   'P 1'
#
loop_
_entity.id
_entity.type
_entity.pdbx_description
1 polymer ?
#
loop_
_entity_poly.entity_id
_entity_poly.type
_entity_poly.pdbx_seq_one_letter_code
_entity_poly.pdbx_strand_id
1 'polypeptide(L)'
;MAWRLPARLLLGGFFLLSAIFKTLSPALFVQQIDAFGLVWSSLQPAVAWGVIALEALAGGAVIMGRRWGVWLMIALLLMFIAVLGYGVAIGLDIACGCLGKADLGSLPQAIGRDLLMLAMAAALLFPSRPFSLPTKEVS
;
A
#
# COMPACT_ATOMS: atom_id res chain seq x y z
N MET A 1 -19.64 -0.06 -13.95
CA MET A 1 -19.52 0.20 -12.49
C MET A 1 -19.21 -1.05 -11.66
N ALA A 2 -19.55 -2.26 -12.11
CA ALA A 2 -19.35 -3.52 -11.38
C ALA A 2 -17.90 -3.82 -10.93
N TRP A 3 -16.89 -3.35 -11.66
CA TRP A 3 -15.47 -3.60 -11.34
C TRP A 3 -14.95 -2.84 -10.10
N ARG A 4 -15.65 -1.78 -9.66
CA ARG A 4 -15.18 -0.92 -8.55
C ARG A 4 -15.33 -1.57 -7.18
N LEU A 5 -16.35 -2.41 -7.00
CA LEU A 5 -16.61 -3.12 -5.74
C LEU A 5 -15.52 -4.18 -5.42
N PRO A 6 -15.22 -5.14 -6.33
CA PRO A 6 -14.20 -6.14 -6.07
C PRO A 6 -12.81 -5.51 -5.96
N ALA A 7 -12.51 -4.45 -6.72
CA ALA A 7 -11.26 -3.70 -6.55
C ALA A 7 -11.11 -3.12 -5.14
N ARG A 8 -12.16 -2.49 -4.59
CA ARG A 8 -12.11 -1.95 -3.21
C ARG A 8 -11.93 -3.02 -2.15
N LEU A 9 -12.62 -4.15 -2.31
CA LEU A 9 -12.49 -5.30 -1.41
C LEU A 9 -11.08 -5.88 -1.45
N LEU A 10 -10.50 -6.05 -2.65
CA LEU A 10 -9.14 -6.55 -2.82
C LEU A 10 -8.11 -5.58 -2.22
N LEU A 11 -8.16 -4.29 -2.58
CA LEU A 11 -7.20 -3.30 -2.07
C LEU A 11 -7.33 -3.10 -0.56
N GLY A 12 -8.55 -2.89 -0.07
CA GLY A 12 -8.78 -2.68 1.35
C GLY A 12 -8.52 -3.92 2.18
N GLY A 13 -8.89 -5.10 1.68
CA GLY A 13 -8.60 -6.39 2.31
C GLY A 13 -7.11 -6.65 2.41
N PHE A 14 -6.34 -6.32 1.37
CA PHE A 14 -4.87 -6.45 1.40
C PHE A 14 -4.24 -5.57 2.47
N PHE A 15 -4.65 -4.30 2.58
CA PHE A 15 -4.16 -3.38 3.61
C PHE A 15 -4.54 -3.83 5.03
N LEU A 16 -5.75 -4.35 5.22
CA LEU A 16 -6.16 -4.91 6.52
C LEU A 16 -5.35 -6.15 6.88
N LEU A 17 -5.16 -7.07 5.92
CA LEU A 17 -4.37 -8.28 6.12
C LEU A 17 -2.91 -7.94 6.46
N SER A 18 -2.35 -6.95 5.75
CA SER A 18 -1.04 -6.39 6.02
C SER A 18 -0.93 -5.83 7.45
N ALA A 19 -1.89 -5.02 7.89
CA ALA A 19 -1.93 -4.49 9.25
C ALA A 19 -2.00 -5.61 10.30
N ILE A 20 -2.79 -6.66 10.07
CA ILE A 20 -2.89 -7.83 10.95
C ILE A 20 -1.54 -8.55 11.07
N PHE A 21 -0.83 -8.78 9.97
CA PHE A 21 0.48 -9.43 10.03
C PHE A 21 1.51 -8.60 10.81
N LYS A 22 1.44 -7.27 10.70
CA LYS A 22 2.31 -6.37 11.48
C LYS A 22 1.95 -6.31 12.97
N THR A 23 0.65 -6.40 13.33
CA THR A 23 0.23 -6.46 14.75
C THR A 23 0.53 -7.78 15.42
N LEU A 24 0.60 -8.88 14.68
CA LEU A 24 1.00 -10.19 15.20
C LEU A 24 2.49 -10.24 15.58
N SER A 25 3.32 -9.39 14.99
CA SER A 25 4.77 -9.34 15.25
C SER A 25 5.34 -7.92 15.24
N PRO A 26 4.88 -7.03 16.13
CA PRO A 26 5.25 -5.62 16.12
C PRO A 26 6.73 -5.43 16.43
N ALA A 27 7.32 -6.30 17.26
CA ALA A 27 8.76 -6.28 17.56
C ALA A 27 9.61 -6.52 16.30
N LEU A 28 9.16 -7.37 15.38
CA LEU A 28 9.87 -7.60 14.12
C LEU A 28 9.71 -6.42 13.17
N PHE A 29 8.54 -5.79 13.15
CA PHE A 29 8.34 -4.59 12.34
C PHE A 29 9.20 -3.41 12.83
N VAL A 30 9.38 -3.28 14.15
CA VAL A 30 10.34 -2.32 14.73
C VAL A 30 11.78 -2.60 14.30
N GLN A 31 12.22 -3.87 14.32
CA GLN A 31 13.55 -4.24 13.80
C GLN A 31 13.69 -3.95 12.31
N GLN A 32 12.63 -4.12 11.53
CA GLN A 32 12.63 -3.75 10.11
C GLN A 32 12.81 -2.24 9.95
N ILE A 33 12.09 -1.41 10.72
CA ILE A 33 12.25 0.06 10.72
C ILE A 33 13.67 0.44 11.13
N ASP A 34 14.23 -0.22 12.14
CA ASP A 34 15.61 -0.01 12.61
C ASP A 34 16.65 -0.33 11.52
N ALA A 35 16.44 -1.40 10.75
CA ALA A 35 17.33 -1.78 9.65
C ALA A 35 17.42 -0.73 8.54
N PHE A 36 16.37 0.09 8.35
CA PHE A 36 16.43 1.22 7.41
C PHE A 36 17.20 2.43 7.98
N GLY A 37 17.41 2.51 9.30
CA GLY A 37 18.13 3.62 9.93
C GLY A 37 17.48 5.00 9.76
N LEU A 38 16.20 5.06 9.36
CA LEU A 38 15.47 6.29 9.06
C LEU A 38 14.93 7.01 10.31
N VAL A 39 14.70 6.26 11.40
CA VAL A 39 13.97 6.72 12.58
C VAL A 39 14.80 6.46 13.84
N TRP A 40 14.82 7.44 14.76
CA TRP A 40 15.48 7.32 16.06
C TRP A 40 14.92 6.16 16.88
N SER A 41 15.79 5.41 17.57
CA SER A 41 15.44 4.14 18.23
C SER A 41 14.22 4.23 19.16
N SER A 42 14.09 5.31 19.93
CA SER A 42 12.97 5.54 20.85
C SER A 42 11.62 5.79 20.15
N LEU A 43 11.64 6.28 18.90
CA LEU A 43 10.44 6.59 18.12
C LEU A 43 9.97 5.41 17.24
N GLN A 44 10.81 4.41 17.01
CA GLN A 44 10.49 3.28 16.14
C GLN A 44 9.20 2.54 16.56
N PRO A 45 8.93 2.28 17.86
CA PRO A 45 7.69 1.63 18.27
C PRO A 45 6.46 2.50 17.99
N ALA A 46 6.56 3.81 18.19
CA ALA A 46 5.48 4.75 17.93
C ALA A 46 5.17 4.82 16.42
N VAL A 47 6.20 4.88 15.57
CA VAL A 47 6.05 4.84 14.11
C VAL A 47 5.45 3.52 13.67
N ALA A 48 5.90 2.39 14.21
CA ALA A 48 5.38 1.06 13.90
C ALA A 48 3.86 0.99 14.13
N TRP A 49 3.41 1.37 15.32
CA TRP A 49 1.98 1.40 15.66
C TRP A 49 1.19 2.42 14.85
N GLY A 50 1.79 3.58 14.56
CA GLY A 50 1.18 4.61 13.71
C GLY A 50 0.89 4.09 12.30
N VAL A 51 1.88 3.45 11.67
CA VAL A 51 1.73 2.87 10.33
C VAL A 51 0.66 1.78 10.31
N ILE A 52 0.67 0.87 11.28
CA ILE A 52 -0.34 -0.18 11.43
C ILE A 52 -1.76 0.40 11.52
N ALA A 53 -1.94 1.44 12.35
CA ALA A 53 -3.23 2.09 12.53
C ALA A 53 -3.69 2.77 11.23
N LEU A 54 -2.79 3.47 10.53
CA LEU A 54 -3.09 4.12 9.26
C LEU A 54 -3.45 3.09 8.17
N GLU A 55 -2.76 1.95 8.11
CA GLU A 55 -3.08 0.87 7.18
C GLU A 55 -4.48 0.29 7.44
N ALA A 56 -4.81 0.02 8.69
CA ALA A 56 -6.12 -0.48 9.07
C ALA A 56 -7.24 0.52 8.76
N LEU A 57 -7.02 1.80 9.06
CA LEU A 57 -7.95 2.89 8.76
C LEU A 57 -8.15 3.06 7.24
N ALA A 58 -7.08 3.05 6.47
CA ALA A 58 -7.15 3.14 5.01
C ALA A 58 -7.91 1.96 4.42
N GLY A 59 -7.57 0.72 4.82
CA GLY A 59 -8.22 -0.49 4.36
C GLY A 59 -9.72 -0.52 4.66
N GLY A 60 -10.09 -0.22 5.91
CA GLY A 60 -11.49 -0.14 6.34
C GLY A 60 -12.28 0.94 5.60
N ALA A 61 -11.70 2.13 5.43
CA ALA A 61 -12.34 3.23 4.72
C ALA A 61 -12.55 2.93 3.22
N VAL A 62 -11.59 2.27 2.57
CA VAL A 62 -11.72 1.84 1.16
C VAL A 62 -12.84 0.81 1.00
N ILE A 63 -12.95 -0.16 1.92
CA ILE A 63 -14.04 -1.17 1.92
C ILE A 63 -15.40 -0.49 2.14
N MET A 64 -15.50 0.47 3.06
CA MET A 64 -16.70 1.28 3.26
C MET A 64 -17.00 2.24 2.09
N GLY A 65 -16.18 2.23 1.04
CA GLY A 65 -16.38 3.04 -0.17
C GLY A 65 -16.10 4.53 0.02
N ARG A 66 -15.34 4.89 1.06
CA ARG A 66 -15.07 6.26 1.44
C ARG A 66 -13.88 6.82 0.66
N ARG A 67 -14.10 7.96 -0.01
CA ARG A 67 -13.10 8.58 -0.92
C ARG A 67 -11.79 8.96 -0.21
N TRP A 68 -11.85 9.44 1.03
CA TRP A 68 -10.62 9.78 1.79
C TRP A 68 -9.76 8.56 2.08
N GLY A 69 -10.35 7.36 2.21
CA GLY A 69 -9.62 6.13 2.41
C GLY A 69 -8.71 5.78 1.23
N VAL A 70 -9.17 6.05 0.00
CA VAL A 70 -8.38 5.81 -1.21
C VAL A 70 -7.18 6.77 -1.27
N TRP A 71 -7.38 8.05 -0.91
CA TRP A 71 -6.28 9.01 -0.82
C TRP A 71 -5.25 8.62 0.25
N LEU A 72 -5.71 8.17 1.42
CA LEU A 72 -4.83 7.69 2.48
C LEU A 72 -4.04 6.45 2.05
N MET A 73 -4.70 5.50 1.38
CA MET A 73 -4.05 4.30 0.84
C MET A 73 -2.98 4.65 -0.19
N ILE A 74 -3.25 5.59 -1.09
CA ILE A 74 -2.26 6.09 -2.07
C ILE A 74 -1.06 6.72 -1.36
N ALA A 75 -1.30 7.56 -0.35
CA ALA A 75 -0.23 8.18 0.41
C ALA A 75 0.65 7.15 1.12
N LEU A 76 0.04 6.11 1.72
CA LEU A 76 0.76 5.01 2.36
C LEU A 76 1.56 4.18 1.34
N LEU A 77 0.98 3.86 0.19
CA LEU A 77 1.69 3.14 -0.88
C LEU A 77 2.90 3.92 -1.38
N LEU A 78 2.78 5.24 -1.60
CA LEU A 78 3.90 6.08 -2.00
C LEU A 78 4.99 6.12 -0.93
N MET A 79 4.62 6.21 0.35
CA MET A 79 5.55 6.13 1.46
C MET A 79 6.29 4.78 1.46
N PHE A 80 5.58 3.66 1.32
CA PHE A 80 6.20 2.33 1.27
C PHE A 80 7.15 2.18 0.08
N ILE A 81 6.73 2.58 -1.12
CA ILE A 81 7.59 2.56 -2.32
C ILE A 81 8.86 3.37 -2.09
N ALA A 82 8.78 4.56 -1.49
CA ALA A 82 9.94 5.39 -1.20
C ALA A 82 10.89 4.73 -0.20
N VAL A 83 10.36 4.18 0.90
CA VAL A 83 11.17 3.50 1.94
C VAL A 83 11.80 2.22 1.39
N LEU A 84 11.06 1.41 0.63
CA LEU A 84 11.60 0.21 -0.01
C LEU A 84 12.64 0.54 -1.08
N GLY A 85 12.40 1.58 -1.90
CA GLY A 85 13.36 2.08 -2.87
C GLY A 85 14.67 2.55 -2.21
N TYR A 86 14.57 3.20 -1.06
CA TYR A 86 15.74 3.53 -0.23
C TYR A 86 16.45 2.27 0.27
N GLY A 87 15.72 1.26 0.74
CA GLY A 87 16.26 -0.05 1.11
C GLY A 87 17.05 -0.73 -0.02
N VAL A 88 16.53 -0.69 -1.26
CA VAL A 88 17.25 -1.19 -2.44
C VAL A 88 18.52 -0.38 -2.68
N ALA A 89 18.46 0.95 -2.54
CA ALA A 89 19.62 1.81 -2.79
C ALA A 89 20.79 1.58 -1.81
N ILE A 90 20.49 1.20 -0.56
CA ILE A 90 21.51 0.85 0.44
C ILE A 90 21.90 -0.65 0.41
N GLY A 91 21.34 -1.44 -0.51
CA GLY A 91 21.66 -2.87 -0.69
C GLY A 91 21.05 -3.78 0.39
N LEU A 92 19.94 -3.38 1.01
CA LEU A 92 19.28 -4.14 2.06
C LEU A 92 18.50 -5.33 1.48
N ASP A 93 18.99 -6.56 1.70
CA ASP A 93 18.33 -7.79 1.25
C ASP A 93 17.46 -8.42 2.36
N ILE A 94 16.42 -7.71 2.77
CA ILE A 94 15.49 -8.17 3.81
C ILE A 94 14.12 -8.41 3.16
N ALA A 95 13.45 -9.52 3.47
CA ALA A 95 12.04 -9.71 3.10
C ALA A 95 11.16 -8.66 3.83
N CYS A 96 11.03 -7.49 3.21
CA CYS A 96 10.37 -6.32 3.75
C CYS A 96 9.36 -5.87 2.70
N GLY A 97 8.15 -6.41 2.79
CA GLY A 97 7.01 -5.95 2.00
C GLY A 97 5.82 -5.64 2.90
N CYS A 98 4.71 -5.17 2.31
CA CYS A 98 3.45 -5.01 3.04
C CYS A 98 3.07 -6.24 3.90
N LEU A 99 3.43 -7.48 3.53
CA LEU A 99 3.14 -8.67 4.36
C LEU A 99 4.21 -9.01 5.42
N GLY A 100 5.27 -8.22 5.58
CA GLY A 100 6.37 -8.56 6.48
C GLY A 100 7.02 -9.90 6.13
N LYS A 101 7.24 -10.79 7.10
CA LYS A 101 7.82 -12.14 6.87
C LYS A 101 6.95 -13.09 6.04
N ALA A 102 5.67 -12.78 5.85
CA ALA A 102 4.80 -13.58 4.98
C ALA A 102 5.05 -13.29 3.49
N ASP A 103 5.84 -12.27 3.16
CA ASP A 103 6.42 -12.10 1.83
C ASP A 103 7.64 -13.00 1.65
N LEU A 104 7.49 -14.03 0.82
CA LEU A 104 8.61 -14.82 0.29
C LEU A 104 9.33 -14.10 -0.87
N GLY A 105 8.91 -12.87 -1.20
CA GLY A 105 9.42 -12.09 -2.32
C GLY A 105 10.55 -11.13 -1.92
N SER A 106 11.42 -10.84 -2.88
CA SER A 106 12.49 -9.84 -2.77
C SER A 106 11.94 -8.40 -2.74
N LEU A 107 12.70 -7.43 -2.20
CA LEU A 107 12.37 -6.00 -2.21
C LEU A 107 11.78 -5.48 -3.55
N PRO A 108 12.36 -5.78 -4.73
CA PRO A 108 11.81 -5.31 -6.00
C PRO A 108 10.44 -5.92 -6.33
N GLN A 109 10.15 -7.15 -5.88
CA GLN A 109 8.80 -7.74 -6.05
C GLN A 109 7.77 -7.03 -5.17
N ALA A 110 8.15 -6.62 -3.95
CA ALA A 110 7.29 -5.82 -3.09
C ALA A 110 6.96 -4.46 -3.74
N ILE A 111 7.96 -3.76 -4.30
CA ILE A 111 7.76 -2.51 -5.04
C ILE A 111 6.83 -2.71 -6.23
N GLY A 112 7.00 -3.79 -7.00
CA GLY A 112 6.12 -4.11 -8.13
C GLY A 112 4.66 -4.30 -7.74
N ARG A 113 4.41 -4.97 -6.60
CA ARG A 113 3.06 -5.14 -6.05
C ARG A 113 2.47 -3.82 -5.56
N ASP A 114 3.25 -3.00 -4.87
CA ASP A 114 2.79 -1.70 -4.38
C ASP A 114 2.46 -0.76 -5.55
N LEU A 115 3.25 -0.78 -6.64
CA LEU A 115 2.95 -0.07 -7.88
C LEU A 115 1.65 -0.55 -8.54
N LEU A 116 1.41 -1.86 -8.56
CA LEU A 116 0.16 -2.42 -9.09
C LEU A 116 -1.05 -1.95 -8.27
N MET A 117 -0.94 -1.99 -6.94
CA MET A 117 -2.00 -1.50 -6.05
C MET A 117 -2.19 0.01 -6.17
N LEU A 118 -1.12 0.77 -6.35
CA LEU A 118 -1.16 2.20 -6.58
C LEU A 118 -1.91 2.51 -7.87
N ALA A 119 -1.63 1.78 -8.95
CA ALA A 119 -2.33 1.93 -10.22
C ALA A 119 -3.83 1.62 -10.09
N MET A 120 -4.20 0.55 -9.36
CA MET A 120 -5.61 0.23 -9.11
C MET A 120 -6.31 1.27 -8.22
N ALA A 121 -5.64 1.78 -7.19
CA ALA A 121 -6.16 2.83 -6.31
C ALA A 121 -6.37 4.14 -7.08
N ALA A 122 -5.41 4.51 -7.94
CA ALA A 122 -5.51 5.67 -8.81
C ALA A 122 -6.67 5.50 -9.82
N ALA A 123 -6.84 4.33 -10.43
CA ALA A 123 -7.95 4.03 -11.32
C ALA A 123 -9.33 4.14 -10.64
N LEU A 124 -9.43 3.90 -9.33
CA LEU A 124 -10.65 4.14 -8.54
C LEU A 124 -10.95 5.65 -8.36
N LEU A 125 -9.94 6.51 -8.37
CA LEU A 125 -10.07 7.97 -8.29
C LEU A 125 -10.32 8.62 -9.65
N PHE A 126 -9.70 8.10 -10.72
CA PHE A 126 -9.99 8.59 -12.06
C PHE A 126 -11.45 8.26 -12.41
N PRO A 127 -12.32 9.28 -12.64
CA PRO A 127 -13.59 9.02 -13.28
C PRO A 127 -13.22 8.42 -14.63
N SER A 128 -13.75 7.23 -14.92
CA SER A 128 -13.69 6.66 -16.26
C SER A 128 -14.21 7.74 -17.20
N ARG A 129 -13.32 8.50 -17.84
CA ARG A 129 -13.73 9.33 -18.96
C ARG A 129 -14.26 8.30 -19.94
N PRO A 130 -15.57 8.26 -20.24
CA PRO A 130 -16.00 7.41 -21.32
C PRO A 130 -15.15 7.86 -22.50
N PHE A 131 -14.38 6.92 -23.04
CA PHE A 131 -13.74 7.11 -24.32
C PHE A 131 -14.89 7.23 -25.31
N SER A 132 -15.41 8.45 -25.46
CA SER A 132 -16.38 8.78 -26.48
C SER A 132 -15.65 8.64 -27.80
N LEU A 133 -15.78 7.46 -28.41
CA LEU A 133 -15.39 7.26 -29.80
C LEU A 133 -16.07 8.37 -30.60
N PRO A 134 -15.33 9.15 -31.41
CA PRO A 134 -15.96 10.05 -32.36
C PRO A 134 -16.75 9.18 -33.34
N THR A 135 -18.08 9.21 -33.22
CA THR A 135 -18.96 8.66 -34.25
C THR A 135 -18.67 9.45 -35.52
N LYS A 136 -17.94 8.84 -36.47
CA LYS A 136 -17.88 9.34 -37.84
C LYS A 136 -19.30 9.22 -38.40
N GLU A 137 -20.01 10.33 -38.52
CA GLU A 137 -21.16 10.42 -39.42
C GLU A 137 -20.61 10.28 -40.85
N VAL A 138 -20.89 9.14 -41.48
CA VAL A 138 -20.65 8.92 -42.91
C VAL A 138 -21.91 9.36 -43.63
N SER A 139 -21.79 10.47 -44.37
CA SER A 139 -22.77 10.98 -45.33
C SER A 139 -22.79 10.15 -46.61
#